data_AF-A0A1H3M650-F1
#
_entry.id   AF-A0A1H3M650-F1
#
_cell.length_a   1.000
_cell.length_b   1.000
_cell.length_c   1.000
_cell.angle_alpha   90.00
_cell.angle_beta   90.00
_cell.angle_gamma   90.00
#
_symmetry.space_group_name_H-M   'P 1'
#
loop_
_entity.id
_entity.type
_entity.pdbx_description
1 polymer ?
#
loop_
_entity_poly.entity_id
_entity_poly.type
_entity_poly.pdbx_seq_one_letter_code
_entity_poly.pdbx_strand_id
1 'polypeptide(L)'
;MGPFRRRLSLTLLISVMASPALAEVCYKERPDWDGIPVTLESEALALFLSPAGLFLLGALAVAVLFRHAMGTAIVALLWSFFISFIVWPDPTGLRGARISEGCEAQPTLFIVASAALCLAAVLYAHRGEKRL
;
A
#
# COMPACT_ATOMS: atom_id res chain seq x y z
N MET A 1 -9.41 -48.10 13.31
CA MET A 1 -9.65 -46.74 13.86
C MET A 1 -8.39 -45.92 13.59
N GLY A 2 -8.40 -45.12 12.53
CA GLY A 2 -7.19 -44.78 11.75
C GLY A 2 -6.35 -43.61 12.29
N PRO A 3 -5.02 -43.62 12.02
CA PRO A 3 -4.04 -42.61 12.44
C PRO A 3 -4.19 -41.23 11.77
N PHE A 4 -5.13 -41.09 10.82
CA PHE A 4 -5.36 -39.87 10.06
C PHE A 4 -6.00 -38.72 10.87
N ARG A 5 -6.88 -39.02 11.83
CA ARG A 5 -7.43 -37.98 12.73
C ARG A 5 -6.35 -37.35 13.60
N ARG A 6 -5.35 -38.14 14.03
CA ARG A 6 -4.26 -37.69 14.91
C ARG A 6 -3.28 -36.76 14.19
N ARG A 7 -3.04 -36.96 12.88
CA ARG A 7 -2.20 -36.05 12.09
C ARG A 7 -2.88 -34.70 11.86
N LEU A 8 -4.17 -34.69 11.53
CA LEU A 8 -4.96 -33.46 11.35
C LEU A 8 -5.02 -32.61 12.62
N SER A 9 -5.19 -33.24 13.80
CA SER A 9 -5.13 -32.52 15.08
C SER A 9 -3.76 -31.91 15.36
N LEU A 10 -2.67 -32.60 14.96
CA LEU A 10 -1.31 -32.13 15.20
C LEU A 10 -0.93 -30.96 14.29
N THR A 11 -1.36 -30.97 13.02
CA THR A 11 -1.15 -29.84 12.11
C THR A 11 -1.93 -28.60 12.54
N LEU A 12 -3.15 -28.77 13.07
CA LEU A 12 -3.98 -27.67 13.59
C LEU A 12 -3.38 -27.06 14.88
N LEU A 13 -2.77 -27.87 15.73
CA LEU A 13 -2.09 -27.41 16.96
C LEU A 13 -0.78 -26.66 16.67
N ILE A 14 -0.05 -27.04 15.61
CA ILE A 14 1.17 -26.34 15.19
C ILE A 14 0.84 -24.97 14.57
N SER A 15 -0.29 -24.80 13.88
CA SER A 15 -0.73 -23.49 13.38
C SER A 15 -1.18 -22.52 14.48
N VAL A 16 -1.56 -23.01 15.67
CA VAL A 16 -2.03 -22.16 16.78
C VAL A 16 -0.89 -21.73 17.72
N MET A 17 0.25 -22.43 17.71
CA MET A 17 1.43 -22.06 18.52
C MET A 17 2.35 -21.04 17.85
N ALA A 18 2.04 -20.62 16.63
CA ALA A 18 2.80 -19.62 15.89
C ALA A 18 2.33 -18.18 16.17
N SER A 19 2.16 -17.78 17.45
CA SER A 19 2.09 -16.37 17.90
C SER A 19 1.99 -16.33 19.43
N PRO A 20 3.08 -15.94 20.14
CA PRO A 20 3.22 -14.54 20.52
C PRO A 20 4.67 -14.00 20.54
N ALA A 21 5.66 -14.76 20.04
CA ALA A 21 7.07 -14.36 20.12
C ALA A 21 7.56 -13.47 18.95
N LEU A 22 6.71 -13.19 17.96
CA LEU A 22 7.03 -12.43 16.73
C LEU A 22 6.06 -11.25 16.48
N ALA A 23 5.36 -10.73 17.49
CA ALA A 23 4.32 -9.70 17.28
C ALA A 23 4.45 -8.46 18.20
N GLU A 24 5.57 -8.33 18.92
CA GLU A 24 5.71 -7.29 19.93
C GLU A 24 5.78 -5.87 19.33
N VAL A 25 6.37 -5.72 18.14
CA VAL A 25 6.43 -4.43 17.44
C VAL A 25 5.07 -4.09 16.86
N CYS A 26 4.40 -5.07 16.26
CA CYS A 26 3.09 -4.88 15.63
C CYS A 26 2.00 -4.50 16.63
N TYR A 27 2.00 -5.09 17.83
CA TYR A 27 1.05 -4.71 18.88
C TYR A 27 1.24 -3.26 19.39
N LYS A 28 2.48 -2.74 19.34
CA LYS A 28 2.79 -1.36 19.74
C LYS A 28 2.45 -0.33 18.66
N GLU A 29 2.65 -0.69 17.39
CA GLU A 29 2.46 0.21 16.24
C GLU A 29 1.06 0.15 15.62
N ARG A 30 0.39 -1.01 15.65
CA ARG A 30 -1.00 -1.21 15.19
C ARG A 30 -1.79 -2.05 16.22
N PRO A 31 -2.32 -1.43 17.27
CA PRO A 31 -3.05 -2.14 18.33
C PRO A 31 -4.34 -2.83 17.84
N ASP A 32 -4.91 -2.39 16.72
CA ASP A 32 -6.12 -2.99 16.11
C ASP A 32 -5.78 -4.11 15.09
N TRP A 33 -4.54 -4.58 15.02
CA TRP A 33 -4.15 -5.65 14.10
C TRP A 33 -4.71 -7.00 14.55
N ASP A 34 -5.37 -7.70 13.63
CA ASP A 34 -6.04 -8.99 13.83
C ASP A 34 -5.09 -10.21 13.81
N GLY A 35 -3.79 -9.95 13.65
CA GLY A 35 -2.74 -10.98 13.55
C GLY A 35 -2.68 -11.66 12.18
N ILE A 36 -3.47 -11.21 11.20
CA ILE A 36 -3.43 -11.72 9.83
C ILE A 36 -2.36 -10.95 9.06
N PRO A 37 -1.45 -11.61 8.33
CA PRO A 37 -0.42 -10.92 7.57
C PRO A 37 -1.07 -9.99 6.53
N VAL A 38 -0.64 -8.73 6.55
CA VAL A 38 -1.14 -7.71 5.65
C VAL A 38 -0.60 -7.99 4.25
N THR A 39 -1.48 -7.99 3.27
CA THR A 39 -1.13 -8.26 1.88
C THR A 39 -0.78 -6.98 1.13
N LEU A 40 -0.09 -7.12 -0.01
CA LEU A 40 0.30 -5.97 -0.83
C LEU A 40 -0.94 -5.23 -1.36
N GLU A 41 -2.00 -5.96 -1.71
CA GLU A 41 -3.24 -5.39 -2.20
C GLU A 41 -4.03 -4.63 -1.12
N SER A 42 -4.06 -5.13 0.13
CA SER A 42 -4.79 -4.46 1.20
C SER A 42 -4.09 -3.17 1.64
N GLU A 43 -2.75 -3.16 1.72
CA GLU A 43 -1.98 -1.92 1.95
C GLU A 43 -2.17 -0.93 0.80
N ALA A 44 -2.10 -1.39 -0.45
CA ALA A 44 -2.31 -0.50 -1.59
C ALA A 44 -3.71 0.12 -1.59
N LEU A 45 -4.75 -0.66 -1.30
CA LEU A 45 -6.11 -0.16 -1.17
C LEU A 45 -6.26 0.81 0.00
N ALA A 46 -5.67 0.51 1.15
CA ALA A 46 -5.69 1.41 2.31
C ALA A 46 -5.01 2.76 1.97
N LEU A 47 -3.89 2.74 1.25
CA LEU A 47 -3.20 3.96 0.80
C LEU A 47 -4.01 4.74 -0.24
N PHE A 48 -4.69 4.08 -1.19
CA PHE A 48 -5.55 4.76 -2.14
C PHE A 48 -6.83 5.34 -1.51
N LEU A 49 -7.39 4.64 -0.52
CA LEU A 49 -8.58 5.08 0.23
C LEU A 49 -8.24 6.07 1.35
N SER A 50 -6.96 6.32 1.60
CA SER A 50 -6.54 7.35 2.54
C SER A 50 -7.06 8.73 2.08
N PRO A 51 -7.34 9.67 3.01
CA PRO A 51 -7.79 11.01 2.65
C PRO A 51 -6.87 11.70 1.63
N ALA A 52 -5.56 11.51 1.77
CA ALA A 52 -4.57 12.02 0.83
C ALA A 52 -4.64 11.33 -0.54
N GLY A 53 -4.75 9.99 -0.57
CA GLY A 53 -4.90 9.21 -1.81
C GLY A 53 -6.15 9.61 -2.60
N LEU A 54 -7.30 9.73 -1.92
CA LEU A 54 -8.56 10.18 -2.51
C LEU A 54 -8.48 11.61 -3.04
N PHE A 55 -7.85 12.52 -2.29
CA PHE A 55 -7.62 13.89 -2.74
C PHE A 55 -6.78 13.93 -4.03
N LEU A 56 -5.68 13.17 -4.08
CA LEU A 56 -4.81 13.11 -5.26
C LEU A 56 -5.49 12.47 -6.47
N LEU A 57 -6.29 11.43 -6.26
CA LEU A 57 -7.11 10.82 -7.33
C LEU A 57 -8.15 11.81 -7.87
N GLY A 58 -8.83 12.53 -6.99
CA GLY A 58 -9.79 13.57 -7.37
C GLY A 58 -9.10 14.71 -8.15
N ALA A 59 -7.96 15.20 -7.66
CA ALA A 59 -7.18 16.22 -8.35
C ALA A 59 -6.70 15.76 -9.73
N LEU A 60 -6.25 14.50 -9.84
CA LEU A 60 -5.84 13.90 -11.11
C LEU A 60 -7.03 13.82 -12.09
N ALA A 61 -8.19 13.36 -11.63
CA ALA A 61 -9.39 13.27 -12.44
C ALA A 61 -9.83 14.64 -12.96
N VAL A 62 -9.82 15.67 -12.10
CA VAL A 62 -10.11 17.07 -12.47
C VAL A 62 -9.10 17.56 -13.51
N ALA A 63 -7.80 17.40 -13.28
CA ALA A 63 -6.76 17.84 -14.20
C ALA A 63 -6.88 17.18 -15.59
N VAL A 64 -7.23 15.89 -15.62
CA VAL A 64 -7.47 15.13 -16.86
C VAL A 64 -8.75 15.61 -17.56
N LEU A 65 -9.84 15.85 -16.83
CA LEU A 65 -11.12 16.30 -17.39
C LEU A 65 -11.00 17.68 -18.05
N PHE A 66 -10.30 18.61 -17.40
CA PHE A 66 -10.01 19.94 -17.96
C PHE A 66 -8.87 19.96 -18.97
N ARG A 67 -8.23 18.80 -19.24
CA ARG A 67 -7.05 18.67 -20.12
C ARG A 67 -5.94 19.66 -19.77
N HIS A 68 -5.76 19.96 -18.49
CA HIS A 68 -4.84 20.98 -18.03
C HIS A 68 -3.44 20.38 -17.87
N ALA A 69 -2.56 20.57 -18.86
CA ALA A 69 -1.22 19.97 -18.88
C ALA A 69 -0.42 20.29 -17.60
N MET A 70 -0.37 21.57 -17.21
CA MET A 70 0.28 21.99 -15.95
C MET A 70 -0.37 21.37 -14.71
N GLY A 71 -1.68 21.12 -14.75
CA GLY A 71 -2.42 20.51 -13.65
C GLY A 71 -2.00 19.06 -13.45
N THR A 72 -1.88 18.29 -14.53
CA THR A 72 -1.42 16.90 -14.47
C THR A 72 0.04 16.80 -13.98
N ALA A 73 0.90 17.74 -14.37
CA ALA A 73 2.28 17.79 -13.90
C ALA A 73 2.36 18.10 -12.39
N ILE A 74 1.59 19.08 -11.91
CA ILE A 74 1.51 19.41 -10.48
C ILE A 74 1.03 18.19 -9.68
N VAL A 75 -0.03 17.52 -10.13
CA VAL A 75 -0.55 16.33 -9.43
C VAL A 75 0.47 15.18 -9.42
N ALA A 76 1.25 14.98 -10.48
CA ALA A 76 2.33 13.98 -10.50
C ALA A 76 3.46 14.31 -9.50
N LEU A 77 3.78 15.60 -9.32
CA LEU A 77 4.74 16.04 -8.30
C LEU A 77 4.21 15.82 -6.89
N LEU A 78 2.93 16.13 -6.64
CA LEU A 78 2.25 15.85 -5.38
C LEU A 78 2.22 14.35 -5.05
N TRP A 79 1.97 13.51 -6.06
CA TRP A 79 2.08 12.04 -5.93
C TRP A 79 3.49 11.61 -5.52
N SER A 80 4.52 12.16 -6.17
CA SER A 80 5.91 11.85 -5.86
C SER A 80 6.30 12.30 -4.45
N PHE A 81 5.80 13.46 -4.01
CA PHE A 81 6.00 13.96 -2.65
C PHE A 81 5.32 13.06 -1.62
N PHE A 82 4.08 12.64 -1.88
CA PHE A 82 3.35 11.72 -0.99
C PHE A 82 4.05 10.36 -0.86
N ILE A 83 4.51 9.79 -1.98
CA ILE A 83 5.29 8.54 -1.98
C ILE A 83 6.59 8.71 -1.20
N SER A 84 7.30 9.82 -1.39
CA SER A 84 8.53 10.10 -0.64
C SER A 84 8.28 10.20 0.86
N PHE A 85 7.16 10.77 1.27
CA PHE A 85 6.75 10.82 2.68
C PHE A 85 6.47 9.42 3.25
N ILE A 86 5.84 8.53 2.46
CA ILE A 86 5.55 7.13 2.86
C ILE A 86 6.84 6.31 2.96
N VAL A 87 7.78 6.52 2.04
CA VAL A 87 9.03 5.73 1.93
C VAL A 87 10.16 6.35 2.77
N TRP A 88 9.91 7.49 3.40
CA TRP A 88 10.91 8.18 4.20
C TRP A 88 11.53 7.22 5.22
N PRO A 89 12.87 7.19 5.35
CA PRO A 89 13.55 6.22 6.20
C PRO A 89 13.07 6.36 7.65
N ASP A 90 12.61 5.23 8.21
CA ASP A 90 12.16 5.16 9.59
C ASP A 90 13.34 5.46 10.53
N PRO A 91 13.28 6.52 11.35
CA PRO A 91 14.37 6.86 12.28
C PRO A 91 14.54 5.81 13.38
N THR A 92 13.52 4.96 13.59
CA THR A 92 13.49 3.90 14.60
C THR A 92 14.06 2.57 14.09
N GLY A 93 14.23 2.40 12.77
CA GLY A 93 14.66 1.14 12.16
C GLY A 93 13.65 -0.02 12.29
N LEU A 94 12.44 0.25 12.81
CA LEU A 94 11.43 -0.78 13.11
C LEU A 94 10.71 -1.30 11.86
N ARG A 95 10.85 -0.64 10.71
CA ARG A 95 10.22 -1.08 9.45
C ARG A 95 10.59 -2.50 9.04
N GLY A 96 11.87 -2.86 9.22
CA GLY A 96 12.34 -4.21 8.93
C GLY A 96 11.66 -5.26 9.81
N ALA A 97 11.48 -4.94 11.10
CA ALA A 97 10.76 -5.79 12.03
C ALA A 97 9.27 -5.89 11.63
N ARG A 98 8.58 -4.77 11.35
CA ARG A 98 7.17 -4.77 10.92
C ARG A 98 6.90 -5.61 9.67
N ILE A 99 7.79 -5.54 8.68
CA ILE A 99 7.68 -6.33 7.45
C ILE A 99 7.95 -7.82 7.74
N SER A 100 8.91 -8.14 8.62
CA SER A 100 9.20 -9.52 9.00
C SER A 100 8.09 -10.15 9.84
N GLU A 101 7.41 -9.36 10.67
CA GLU A 101 6.27 -9.77 11.51
C GLU A 101 4.95 -9.80 10.70
N GLY A 102 4.90 -9.14 9.53
CA GLY A 102 3.78 -9.18 8.59
C GLY A 102 2.67 -8.17 8.85
N CYS A 103 2.86 -7.22 9.77
CA CYS A 103 1.87 -6.15 10.03
C CYS A 103 1.97 -4.99 9.03
N GLU A 104 3.03 -4.92 8.24
CA GLU A 104 3.19 -3.92 7.19
C GLU A 104 3.67 -4.60 5.91
N ALA A 105 2.95 -4.38 4.81
CA ALA A 105 3.39 -4.80 3.49
C ALA A 105 4.13 -3.67 2.78
N GLN A 106 5.04 -4.01 1.86
CA GLN A 106 5.74 -3.00 1.08
C GLN A 106 4.75 -2.25 0.17
N PRO A 107 4.82 -0.90 0.07
CA PRO A 107 3.88 -0.10 -0.73
C PRO A 107 4.16 -0.18 -2.25
N THR A 108 4.78 -1.26 -2.74
CA THR A 108 5.24 -1.40 -4.13
C THR A 108 4.09 -1.32 -5.13
N LEU A 109 2.98 -2.02 -4.87
CA LEU A 109 1.80 -1.98 -5.75
C LEU A 109 1.22 -0.56 -5.86
N PHE A 110 1.16 0.18 -4.75
CA PHE A 110 0.69 1.56 -4.72
C PHE A 110 1.58 2.49 -5.55
N ILE A 111 2.90 2.35 -5.43
CA ILE A 111 3.88 3.16 -6.18
C ILE A 111 3.78 2.87 -7.68
N VAL A 112 3.72 1.59 -8.07
CA VAL A 112 3.63 1.20 -9.48
C VAL A 112 2.31 1.66 -10.10
N ALA A 113 1.19 1.48 -9.40
CA ALA A 113 -0.12 1.91 -9.88
C ALA A 113 -0.22 3.43 -10.03
N SER A 114 0.27 4.19 -9.04
CA SER A 114 0.26 5.66 -9.10
C SER A 114 1.19 6.21 -10.19
N ALA A 115 2.37 5.62 -10.38
CA ALA A 115 3.26 5.97 -11.49
C ALA A 115 2.59 5.72 -12.86
N ALA A 116 1.92 4.58 -13.02
CA ALA A 116 1.18 4.26 -14.24
C ALA A 116 0.02 5.24 -14.50
N LEU A 117 -0.73 5.61 -13.47
CA LEU A 117 -1.80 6.61 -13.56
C LEU A 117 -1.27 7.99 -13.95
N CYS A 118 -0.18 8.45 -13.34
CA CYS A 118 0.44 9.73 -13.68
C CYS A 118 0.95 9.74 -15.12
N LEU A 119 1.63 8.67 -15.55
CA LEU A 119 2.12 8.54 -16.93
C LEU A 119 0.97 8.55 -17.94
N ALA A 120 -0.11 7.81 -17.67
CA ALA A 120 -1.30 7.79 -18.52
C ALA A 120 -1.95 9.18 -18.62
N ALA A 121 -2.06 9.91 -17.50
CA ALA A 121 -2.63 11.25 -17.46
C ALA A 121 -1.80 12.28 -18.26
N VAL A 122 -0.47 12.25 -18.12
CA VAL A 122 0.44 13.13 -18.87
C VAL A 122 0.36 12.84 -20.38
N LEU A 123 0.39 11.56 -20.77
CA LEU A 123 0.25 11.17 -22.18
C LEU A 123 -1.10 11.59 -22.75
N TYR A 124 -2.18 11.51 -21.96
CA TYR A 124 -3.50 11.95 -22.36
C TYR A 124 -3.58 13.48 -22.52
N ALA A 125 -3.07 14.24 -21.55
CA ALA A 125 -3.06 15.71 -21.61
C ALA A 125 -2.28 16.23 -22.82
N HIS A 126 -1.08 15.70 -23.08
CA HIS A 126 -0.27 16.10 -24.23
C HIS A 126 -0.90 15.72 -25.59
N ARG A 127 -1.64 14.60 -25.67
CA ARG A 127 -2.39 14.27 -26.90
C ARG A 127 -3.55 15.23 -27.14
N GLY A 128 -4.11 15.81 -26.09
CA GLY A 128 -5.16 16.83 -26.17
C GLY A 128 -4.67 18.16 -26.75
N GLU A 129 -3.50 18.63 -26.32
CA GLU A 129 -2.90 19.90 -26.79
C GLU A 129 -2.60 19.88 -28.29
N LYS A 130 -2.10 18.76 -28.84
CA LYS A 130 -1.78 18.66 -30.28
C LYS A 130 -3.01 18.70 -31.20
N ARG A 131 -4.22 18.67 -30.65
CA ARG A 131 -5.49 18.56 -31.40
C ARG A 131 -6.29 19.86 -31.41
N LEU A 132 -5.85 20.89 -30.67
CA LEU A 132 -6.40 22.25 -30.64
C LEU A 132 -5.52 23.19 -31.47
#